data_AF-A0A382CZE9-F1
#
_entry.id   AF-A0A382CZE9-F1
#
_cell.length_a   1.000
_cell.length_b   1.000
_cell.length_c   1.000
_cell.angle_alpha   90.00
_cell.angle_beta   90.00
_cell.angle_gamma   90.00
#
_symmetry.space_group_name_H-M   'P 1'
#
loop_
_entity.id
_entity.type
_entity.pdbx_description
1 polymer ?
#
loop_
_entity_poly.entity_id
_entity_poly.type
_entity_poly.pdbx_seq_one_letter_code
_entity_poly.pdbx_strand_id
1 'polypeptide(L)' 'AIKSFVSIGLGCDVRYAKEITYADGIDLQNKKLETPIGISCRICPRTDCEQRAFPPIDKDLKLDIIQKGTSPYITI' A
#
# COMPACT_ATOMS: atom_id res chain seq x y z
N ALA A 1 18.24 -16.12 26.97
CA ALA A 1 18.55 -16.23 25.53
C ALA A 1 17.64 -15.27 24.77
N ILE A 2 18.18 -14.35 23.96
CA ILE A 2 17.39 -13.41 23.16
C ILE A 2 16.83 -14.17 21.96
N LYS A 3 15.51 -14.16 21.79
CA LYS A 3 14.82 -14.78 20.66
C LYS A 3 14.62 -13.72 19.58
N SER A 4 15.12 -13.97 18.38
CA SER A 4 14.84 -13.13 17.22
C SER A 4 13.59 -13.64 16.51
N PHE A 5 12.63 -12.75 16.26
CA PHE A 5 11.45 -13.04 15.44
C PHE A 5 11.65 -12.40 14.07
N VAL A 6 11.55 -13.20 13.01
CA VAL A 6 11.73 -12.75 11.62
C VAL A 6 10.57 -13.27 10.79
N SER A 7 10.16 -12.50 9.80
CA SER A 7 9.19 -12.90 8.77
C SER A 7 9.88 -12.90 7.41
N ILE A 8 9.58 -13.90 6.58
CA ILE A 8 10.11 -14.02 5.22
C ILE A 8 8.93 -13.91 4.25
N GLY A 9 9.07 -13.02 3.27
CA GLY A 9 8.12 -12.87 2.17
C GLY A 9 8.80 -13.19 0.84
N LEU A 10 8.07 -13.85 -0.06
CA LEU A 10 8.48 -14.10 -1.44
C LEU A 10 7.46 -13.45 -2.38
N GLY A 11 7.95 -12.83 -3.45
CA GLY A 11 7.11 -12.13 -4.43
C GLY A 11 7.58 -12.37 -5.85
N CYS A 12 6.64 -12.32 -6.79
CA CYS A 12 6.90 -12.43 -8.22
C CYS A 12 6.00 -11.44 -8.98
N ASP A 13 6.29 -11.24 -10.27
CA ASP A 13 5.38 -10.55 -11.16
C ASP A 13 4.09 -11.39 -11.34
N VAL A 14 2.92 -10.74 -11.32
CA VAL A 14 1.61 -11.40 -11.40
C VAL A 14 1.46 -12.30 -12.63
N ARG A 15 2.20 -12.04 -13.71
CA ARG A 15 2.22 -12.87 -14.92
C ARG A 15 2.68 -14.31 -14.66
N TYR A 16 3.52 -14.52 -13.63
CA TYR A 16 4.02 -15.84 -13.23
C TYR A 16 3.24 -16.44 -12.05
N ALA A 17 2.28 -15.72 -11.47
CA ALA A 17 1.58 -16.17 -10.26
C ALA A 17 0.84 -17.51 -10.46
N LYS A 18 0.37 -17.80 -11.69
CA LYS A 18 -0.29 -19.08 -12.02
C LYS A 18 0.61 -20.32 -11.88
N GLU A 19 1.93 -20.13 -11.83
CA GLU A 19 2.90 -21.21 -11.60
C GLU A 19 3.10 -21.51 -10.11
N ILE A 20 2.47 -20.72 -9.23
CA ILE A 20 2.60 -20.81 -7.77
C ILE A 20 1.27 -21.31 -7.20
N THR A 21 1.28 -22.43 -6.47
CA THR A 21 0.10 -23.02 -5.81
C THR A 21 -0.68 -22.03 -4.94
N TYR A 22 -0.03 -21.00 -4.38
CA TYR A 22 -0.70 -19.95 -3.60
C TYR A 22 -1.65 -19.07 -4.42
N ALA A 23 -1.62 -19.14 -5.75
CA ALA A 23 -2.55 -18.44 -6.63
C ALA A 23 -3.78 -19.27 -7.00
N ASP A 24 -3.89 -20.52 -6.53
CA ASP A 24 -5.00 -21.41 -6.88
C ASP A 24 -6.34 -20.80 -6.44
N GLY A 25 -7.28 -20.71 -7.39
CA GLY A 25 -8.61 -20.12 -7.16
C GLY A 25 -8.65 -18.59 -7.13
N ILE A 26 -7.53 -17.89 -7.31
CA ILE A 26 -7.49 -16.43 -7.38
C ILE A 26 -7.72 -15.96 -8.82
N ASP A 27 -8.68 -15.06 -9.02
CA ASP A 27 -8.87 -14.38 -10.30
C ASP A 27 -7.82 -13.27 -10.50
N LEU A 28 -6.69 -13.66 -11.09
CA LEU A 28 -5.55 -12.77 -11.35
C LEU A 28 -5.80 -11.74 -12.47
N GLN A 29 -6.93 -11.80 -13.18
CA GLN A 29 -7.25 -10.82 -14.23
C GLN A 29 -8.18 -9.71 -13.71
N ASN A 30 -8.82 -9.92 -12.57
CA ASN A 30 -9.72 -8.95 -11.97
C ASN A 30 -8.94 -7.90 -11.15
N LYS A 31 -8.60 -6.79 -11.82
CA LYS A 31 -7.90 -5.65 -11.20
C LYS A 31 -8.59 -5.04 -9.99
N LYS A 32 -9.90 -5.28 -9.80
CA LYS A 32 -10.62 -4.77 -8.62
C LYS A 32 -10.28 -5.53 -7.34
N LEU A 33 -9.72 -6.75 -7.45
CA LEU A 33 -9.26 -7.55 -6.32
C LEU A 33 -7.83 -7.20 -5.90
N GLU A 34 -7.10 -6.43 -6.70
CA GLU A 34 -5.74 -6.01 -6.38
C GLU A 34 -5.77 -5.06 -5.19
N THR A 35 -5.06 -5.41 -4.11
CA THR A 35 -4.86 -4.49 -2.99
C THR A 35 -3.86 -3.43 -3.41
N PRO A 36 -4.26 -2.15 -3.50
CA PRO A 36 -3.30 -1.11 -3.82
C PRO A 36 -2.34 -0.96 -2.63
N ILE A 37 -1.04 -1.00 -2.90
CA ILE A 37 0.03 -0.79 -1.91
C ILE A 37 1.05 0.20 -2.45
N GLY A 38 1.85 0.79 -1.56
CA GLY A 38 2.95 1.67 -1.93
C GLY A 38 4.21 1.31 -1.15
N ILE A 39 5.37 1.74 -1.64
CA ILE A 39 6.67 1.38 -1.05
C ILE A 39 6.91 2.04 0.33
N SER A 40 6.46 3.28 0.50
CA SER A 40 6.55 4.04 1.75
C SER A 40 5.59 5.22 1.68
N CYS A 41 4.97 5.59 2.81
CA CYS A 41 4.04 6.72 2.86
C CYS A 41 4.67 8.02 2.29
N ARG A 42 5.96 8.26 2.56
CA ARG A 42 6.66 9.50 2.17
C ARG A 42 6.84 9.67 0.66
N ILE A 43 6.76 8.59 -0.12
CA ILE A 43 6.92 8.65 -1.59
C ILE A 43 5.76 7.98 -2.33
N CYS A 44 4.72 7.56 -1.61
CA CYS A 44 3.55 6.94 -2.19
C CYS A 44 2.66 8.01 -2.84
N PRO A 45 2.36 7.92 -4.15
CA PRO A 45 1.61 8.94 -4.87
C PRO A 45 0.11 8.96 -4.55
N ARG A 46 -0.41 7.90 -3.90
CA ARG A 46 -1.84 7.70 -3.64
C ARG A 46 -2.43 8.78 -2.74
N THR A 47 -3.54 9.38 -3.13
CA THR A 47 -4.24 10.41 -2.34
C THR A 47 -5.36 9.86 -1.46
N ASP A 48 -5.78 8.63 -1.72
CA ASP A 48 -6.97 7.97 -1.15
C ASP A 48 -6.64 6.81 -0.19
N CYS A 49 -5.47 6.85 0.45
CA CYS A 49 -5.03 5.78 1.35
C CYS A 49 -5.42 6.08 2.82
N GLU A 50 -6.40 5.34 3.34
CA GLU A 50 -6.84 5.46 4.74
C GLU A 50 -5.76 5.09 5.76
N GLN A 51 -4.86 4.18 5.39
CA GLN A 51 -3.76 3.70 6.25
C GLN A 51 -2.49 4.57 6.17
N ARG A 52 -2.58 5.77 5.57
CA ARG A 52 -1.43 6.66 5.39
C ARG A 52 -0.93 7.20 6.73
N ALA A 53 0.30 6.83 7.09
CA ALA A 53 0.92 7.20 8.37
C ALA A 53 1.81 8.46 8.33
N PHE A 54 2.28 8.88 7.15
CA PHE A 54 3.14 10.05 6.97
C PHE A 54 2.79 10.85 5.70
N PRO A 55 3.08 12.17 5.67
CA PRO A 55 2.87 12.99 4.48
C PRO A 55 3.90 12.63 3.38
N PRO A 56 3.52 12.77 2.10
CA PRO A 56 4.46 12.70 0.98
C PRO A 56 5.52 13.81 1.07
N ILE A 57 6.75 13.52 0.64
CA ILE A 57 7.87 14.47 0.68
C ILE A 57 7.82 15.51 -0.45
N ASP A 58 7.14 15.17 -1.54
CA ASP A 58 7.02 15.95 -2.77
C ASP A 58 5.74 16.79 -2.82
N LYS A 59 4.98 16.86 -1.70
CA LYS A 59 3.73 17.62 -1.60
C LYS A 59 3.73 18.55 -0.39
N ASP A 60 3.26 19.77 -0.59
CA ASP A 60 3.06 20.74 0.49
C ASP A 60 1.87 20.35 1.36
N LEU A 61 2.10 20.08 2.64
CA LEU A 61 1.04 19.78 3.60
C LEU A 61 0.23 21.04 3.92
N LYS A 62 -0.95 21.16 3.33
CA LYS A 62 -1.94 22.19 3.67
C LYS A 62 -2.87 21.67 4.77
N LEU A 63 -2.93 22.40 5.88
CA LEU A 63 -3.85 22.11 6.98
C LEU A 63 -5.10 22.97 6.82
N ASP A 64 -6.25 22.33 6.60
CA ASP A 64 -7.58 22.96 6.64
C ASP A 64 -8.39 22.31 7.78
N ILE A 65 -8.74 23.11 8.78
CA ILE A 65 -9.45 22.66 9.99
C ILE A 65 -10.93 22.31 9.74
N ILE A 66 -11.49 22.73 8.61
CA ILE A 66 -12.89 22.48 8.24
C ILE A 66 -12.98 21.22 7.37
N GLN A 67 -11.87 20.82 6.75
CA GLN A 67 -11.85 19.74 5.78
C GLN A 67 -11.52 18.39 6.43
N LYS A 68 -12.20 17.34 5.95
CA LYS A 68 -11.96 15.95 6.36
C LYS A 68 -11.53 15.15 5.13
N GLY A 69 -10.46 14.38 5.29
CA GLY A 69 -9.92 13.48 4.26
C GLY A 69 -9.98 12.02 4.67
N THR A 70 -9.59 11.14 3.75
CA THR A 70 -9.38 9.70 4.01
C THR A 70 -8.23 9.47 5.00
N SER A 71 -7.29 10.41 5.12
CA SER A 71 -6.19 10.38 6.08
C SER A 71 -5.83 11.80 6.54
N PRO A 72 -5.09 11.96 7.66
CA PRO A 72 -4.63 13.26 8.13
C PRO A 72 -3.69 13.99 7.16
N TYR A 73 -3.14 13.30 6.17
CA TYR A 73 -2.13 13.82 5.25
C TYR A 73 -2.65 13.93 3.82
N ILE A 74 -3.97 13.99 3.63
CA ILE A 74 -4.51 14.35 2.34
C ILE A 74 -4.07 15.77 2.01
N THR A 75 -3.37 15.89 0.89
CA THR A 75 -2.88 17.18 0.40
C THR A 75 -3.66 17.49 -0.85
N ILE A 76 -4.39 18.59 -0.78
CA ILE A 76 -5.23 19.12 -1.88
C ILE A 76 -4.46 20.20 -2.62
#